data_AF-A0A7V9V959-F1
#
_entry.id   AF-A0A7V9V959-F1
#
_cell.length_a   1.000
_cell.length_b   1.000
_cell.length_c   1.000
_cell.angle_alpha   90.00
_cell.angle_beta   90.00
_cell.angle_gamma   90.00
#
_symmetry.space_group_name_H-M   'P 1'
#
loop_
_entity.id
_entity.type
_entity.pdbx_description
1 polymer ?
#
loop_
_entity_poly.entity_id
_entity_poly.type
_entity_poly.pdbx_seq_one_letter_code
_entity_poly.pdbx_strand_id
1 'polypeptide(L)'
;GKAGVGSAVNDTTRELGGSLGVAVLGSLLSSGYRGGFGRGALSGASAGLPPPLVDAARESVGAALGIAGRVPEAAGDLLSSVARHAFTDAMGAVFLAAAAVALVSAGLVLRFMPGRSRSPAVTAPPVGGEEEPVPA
;
A
#
# COMPACT_ATOMS: atom_id res chain seq x y z
N GLY A 1 -22.07 26.29 -0.33
CA GLY A 1 -22.82 25.03 -0.37
C GLY A 1 -22.18 23.93 -1.20
N LYS A 2 -21.73 24.19 -2.45
CA LYS A 2 -21.28 23.12 -3.39
C LYS A 2 -19.84 22.63 -3.18
N ALA A 3 -18.92 23.51 -2.74
CA ALA A 3 -17.53 23.14 -2.46
C ALA A 3 -17.39 22.22 -1.22
N GLY A 4 -18.23 22.40 -0.19
CA GLY A 4 -18.22 21.55 1.01
C GLY A 4 -18.69 20.12 0.75
N VAL A 5 -19.72 19.95 -0.10
CA VAL A 5 -20.20 18.63 -0.52
C VAL A 5 -19.17 17.91 -1.39
N GLY A 6 -18.50 18.62 -2.31
CA GLY A 6 -17.46 18.05 -3.15
C GLY A 6 -16.22 17.58 -2.37
N SER A 7 -15.78 18.36 -1.38
CA SER A 7 -14.66 17.96 -0.51
C SER A 7 -14.99 16.72 0.32
N ALA A 8 -16.17 16.71 0.97
CA ALA A 8 -16.59 15.58 1.79
C ALA A 8 -16.62 14.26 1.00
N VAL A 9 -17.16 14.28 -0.22
CA VAL A 9 -17.19 13.09 -1.10
C VAL A 9 -15.79 12.66 -1.52
N ASN A 10 -14.90 13.61 -1.84
CA ASN A 10 -13.51 13.30 -2.19
C ASN A 10 -12.76 12.67 -1.01
N ASP A 11 -12.97 13.17 0.20
CA ASP A 11 -12.31 12.65 1.41
C ASP A 11 -12.78 11.22 1.71
N THR A 12 -14.11 10.98 1.70
CA THR A 12 -14.66 9.63 1.83
C THR A 12 -14.12 8.69 0.75
N THR A 13 -14.01 9.15 -0.49
CA THR A 13 -13.47 8.34 -1.59
C THR A 13 -12.01 7.97 -1.34
N ARG A 14 -11.20 8.89 -0.80
CA ARG A 14 -9.79 8.64 -0.46
C ARG A 14 -9.64 7.71 0.73
N GLU A 15 -10.44 7.88 1.78
CA GLU A 15 -10.45 7.02 2.97
C GLU A 15 -10.88 5.59 2.62
N LEU A 16 -11.98 5.45 1.88
CA LEU A 16 -12.47 4.16 1.41
C LEU A 16 -11.48 3.52 0.43
N GLY A 17 -10.94 4.30 -0.51
CA GLY A 17 -9.94 3.81 -1.47
C GLY A 17 -8.66 3.33 -0.78
N GLY A 18 -8.19 4.07 0.23
CA GLY A 18 -7.02 3.71 1.02
C GLY A 18 -7.23 2.41 1.81
N SER A 19 -8.33 2.31 2.56
CA SER A 19 -8.62 1.12 3.37
C SER A 19 -8.90 -0.13 2.51
N LEU A 20 -9.64 0.00 1.41
CA LEU A 20 -9.87 -1.09 0.46
C LEU A 20 -8.58 -1.54 -0.21
N GLY A 21 -7.73 -0.60 -0.63
CA GLY A 21 -6.43 -0.91 -1.22
C GLY A 21 -5.55 -1.71 -0.26
N VAL A 22 -5.44 -1.28 1.00
CA VAL A 22 -4.72 -2.01 2.05
C VAL A 22 -5.30 -3.41 2.25
N ALA A 23 -6.63 -3.55 2.29
CA ALA A 23 -7.28 -4.84 2.48
C ALA A 23 -7.01 -5.81 1.32
N VAL A 24 -7.13 -5.36 0.06
CA VAL A 24 -6.92 -6.19 -1.13
C VAL A 24 -5.44 -6.59 -1.25
N LEU A 25 -4.52 -5.62 -1.14
CA LEU A 25 -3.09 -5.90 -1.24
C LEU A 25 -2.60 -6.78 -0.08
N GLY A 26 -3.10 -6.54 1.14
CA GLY A 26 -2.84 -7.38 2.31
C GLY A 26 -3.35 -8.81 2.14
N SER A 27 -4.56 -8.98 1.57
CA SER A 27 -5.13 -10.29 1.26
C SER A 27 -4.31 -11.04 0.21
N LEU A 28 -3.84 -10.33 -0.81
CA LEU A 28 -2.96 -10.89 -1.84
C LEU A 28 -1.61 -11.32 -1.24
N LEU A 29 -1.00 -10.47 -0.41
CA LEU A 29 0.26 -10.78 0.28
C LEU A 29 0.11 -12.00 1.18
N SER A 30 -0.95 -12.03 1.99
CA SER A 30 -1.25 -13.11 2.92
C SER A 30 -1.50 -14.44 2.19
N SER A 31 -2.24 -14.40 1.08
CA SER A 31 -2.49 -15.58 0.25
C SER A 31 -1.23 -16.06 -0.47
N GLY A 32 -0.42 -15.14 -0.99
CA GLY A 32 0.87 -15.45 -1.60
C GLY A 32 1.85 -16.09 -0.61
N TYR A 33 1.93 -15.53 0.61
CA TYR A 33 2.74 -16.07 1.71
C TYR A 33 2.35 -17.52 2.03
N ARG A 34 1.06 -17.76 2.34
CA ARG A 34 0.51 -19.12 2.57
C ARG A 34 0.74 -20.07 1.39
N GLY A 35 0.61 -19.57 0.15
CA GLY A 35 0.87 -20.34 -1.07
C GLY A 35 2.34 -20.73 -1.24
N GLY A 36 3.28 -19.87 -0.85
CA GLY A 36 4.72 -20.14 -0.86
C GLY A 36 5.11 -21.31 0.05
N PHE A 37 4.38 -21.51 1.15
CA PHE A 37 4.55 -22.64 2.05
C PHE A 37 4.04 -23.98 1.52
N GLY A 38 3.08 -23.96 0.59
CA GLY A 38 2.51 -25.17 0.00
C GLY A 38 3.42 -25.87 -1.01
N ARG A 39 4.39 -25.17 -1.61
CA ARG A 39 5.31 -25.72 -2.63
C ARG A 39 6.50 -26.51 -2.04
N GLY A 40 6.32 -27.14 -0.88
CA GLY A 40 7.33 -28.03 -0.26
C GLY A 40 8.42 -27.36 0.57
N ALA A 41 8.51 -26.03 0.60
CA ALA A 41 9.55 -25.28 1.33
C ALA A 41 9.53 -25.51 2.85
N LEU A 42 8.34 -25.74 3.44
CA LEU A 42 8.23 -26.07 4.87
C LEU A 42 8.67 -27.50 5.19
N SER A 43 8.61 -28.45 4.26
CA SER A 43 8.79 -29.85 4.62
C SER A 43 10.16 -30.14 5.26
N GLY A 44 11.19 -29.38 4.88
CA GLY A 44 12.51 -29.43 5.54
C GLY A 44 12.60 -28.54 6.78
N ALA A 45 12.08 -27.31 6.72
CA ALA A 45 12.19 -26.33 7.81
C ALA A 45 11.28 -26.62 9.03
N SER A 46 10.21 -27.40 8.83
CA SER A 46 9.31 -27.84 9.90
C SER A 46 9.57 -29.25 10.40
N ALA A 47 10.65 -29.89 9.95
CA ALA A 47 11.03 -31.21 10.44
C ALA A 47 11.29 -31.13 11.96
N GLY A 48 10.42 -31.78 12.75
CA GLY A 48 10.49 -31.77 14.22
C GLY A 48 9.64 -30.70 14.91
N LEU A 49 8.91 -29.86 14.19
CA LEU A 49 7.93 -28.95 14.78
C LEU A 49 6.58 -29.65 15.03
N PRO A 50 5.94 -29.43 16.20
CA PRO A 50 4.55 -29.82 16.42
C PRO A 50 3.63 -29.23 15.33
N PRO A 51 2.62 -29.98 14.83
CA PRO A 51 1.71 -29.50 13.79
C PRO A 51 1.09 -28.11 14.06
N PRO A 52 0.66 -27.77 15.29
CA PRO A 52 0.11 -26.44 15.57
C PRO A 52 1.10 -25.29 15.33
N LEU A 53 2.40 -25.52 15.55
CA LEU A 53 3.43 -24.51 15.27
C LEU A 53 3.67 -24.37 13.77
N VAL A 54 3.56 -25.48 13.02
CA VAL A 54 3.64 -25.44 11.55
C VAL A 54 2.48 -24.64 10.97
N ASP A 55 1.26 -24.86 11.46
CA ASP A 55 0.08 -24.12 11.01
C ASP A 55 0.18 -22.63 11.38
N ALA A 56 0.61 -22.31 12.60
CA ALA A 56 0.85 -20.93 13.01
C ALA A 56 1.92 -20.24 12.15
N ALA A 57 3.02 -20.92 11.85
CA ALA A 57 4.07 -20.39 10.99
C ALA A 57 3.59 -20.14 9.56
N ARG A 58 2.67 -20.98 9.04
CA ARG A 58 2.06 -20.79 7.71
C ARG A 58 1.16 -19.57 7.66
N GLU A 59 0.49 -19.23 8.75
CA GLU A 59 -0.52 -18.17 8.75
C GLU A 59 0.10 -16.76 8.69
N SER A 60 1.31 -16.58 9.24
CA SER A 60 1.97 -15.28 9.25
C SER A 60 3.50 -15.34 9.42
N VAL A 61 4.20 -14.45 8.71
CA VAL A 61 5.65 -14.24 8.85
C VAL A 61 6.05 -13.87 10.27
N GLY A 62 5.21 -13.12 10.98
CA GLY A 62 5.47 -12.76 12.37
C GLY A 62 5.44 -13.97 13.29
N ALA A 63 4.49 -14.89 13.08
CA ALA A 63 4.40 -16.13 13.84
C ALA A 63 5.59 -17.05 13.54
N ALA A 64 5.95 -17.20 12.25
CA ALA A 64 7.10 -18.01 11.85
C ALA A 64 8.42 -17.50 12.47
N LEU A 65 8.67 -16.19 12.41
CA LEU A 65 9.86 -15.58 13.03
C LEU A 65 9.84 -15.68 14.56
N GLY A 66 8.65 -15.56 15.18
CA GLY A 66 8.49 -15.77 16.61
C GLY A 66 8.77 -17.21 17.05
N ILE A 67 8.38 -18.19 16.24
CA ILE A 67 8.69 -19.62 16.49
C ILE A 67 10.18 -19.88 16.27
N ALA A 68 10.76 -19.32 15.21
CA ALA A 68 12.19 -19.46 14.89
C ALA A 68 13.10 -19.06 16.06
N GLY A 69 12.75 -18.01 16.81
CA GLY A 69 13.50 -17.57 17.99
C GLY A 69 13.34 -18.45 19.23
N ARG A 70 12.54 -19.52 19.19
CA ARG A 70 12.24 -20.41 20.33
C ARG A 70 12.62 -21.87 20.09
N VAL A 71 13.22 -22.17 18.94
CA VAL A 71 13.64 -23.51 18.53
C VAL A 71 15.16 -23.57 18.45
N PRO A 72 15.78 -24.75 18.35
CA PRO A 72 17.22 -24.86 18.16
C PRO A 72 17.70 -24.04 16.96
N GLU A 73 18.86 -23.40 17.09
CA GLU A 73 19.41 -22.39 16.17
C GLU A 73 19.33 -22.81 14.70
N ALA A 74 19.82 -24.00 14.36
CA ALA A 74 19.78 -24.51 12.99
C ALA A 74 18.35 -24.60 12.40
N ALA A 75 17.36 -25.01 13.21
CA ALA A 75 15.97 -25.07 12.77
C ALA A 75 15.35 -23.66 12.68
N GLY A 76 15.70 -22.78 13.61
CA GLY A 76 15.26 -21.38 13.61
C GLY A 76 15.76 -20.60 12.39
N ASP A 77 17.03 -20.80 12.01
CA ASP A 77 17.63 -20.17 10.84
C ASP A 77 16.96 -20.62 9.54
N LEU A 78 16.71 -21.93 9.40
CA LEU A 78 15.96 -22.48 8.26
C LEU A 78 14.54 -21.93 8.20
N LEU A 79 13.81 -21.94 9.32
CA LEU A 79 12.43 -21.44 9.38
C LEU A 79 12.35 -19.95 9.05
N SER A 80 13.26 -19.14 9.61
CA SER A 80 13.29 -17.69 9.37
C SER A 80 13.66 -17.35 7.92
N SER A 81 14.61 -18.08 7.33
CA SER A 81 14.99 -17.95 5.93
C SER A 81 13.81 -18.25 5.01
N VAL A 82 13.15 -19.40 5.19
CA VAL A 82 11.98 -19.80 4.39
C VAL A 82 10.86 -18.78 4.54
N ALA A 83 10.56 -18.32 5.76
CA ALA A 83 9.52 -17.35 5.99
C ALA A 83 9.79 -16.00 5.32
N ARG A 84 11.03 -15.50 5.38
CA ARG A 84 11.44 -14.25 4.72
C ARG A 84 11.38 -14.37 3.20
N HIS A 85 11.83 -15.49 2.65
CA HIS A 85 11.75 -15.76 1.21
C HIS A 85 10.30 -15.82 0.71
N ALA A 86 9.43 -16.58 1.38
CA ALA A 86 8.02 -16.67 1.02
C ALA A 86 7.31 -15.31 1.11
N PHE A 87 7.63 -14.50 2.13
CA PHE A 87 7.10 -13.16 2.26
C PHE A 87 7.56 -12.24 1.13
N THR A 88 8.84 -12.28 0.78
CA THR A 88 9.41 -11.43 -0.28
C THR A 88 8.92 -11.82 -1.67
N ASP A 89 8.76 -13.12 -1.94
CA ASP A 89 8.15 -13.62 -3.18
C ASP A 89 6.71 -13.08 -3.33
N ALA A 90 5.92 -13.16 -2.25
CA ALA A 90 4.56 -12.63 -2.23
C ALA A 90 4.52 -11.09 -2.37
N MET A 91 5.49 -10.36 -1.80
CA MET A 91 5.62 -8.91 -1.99
C MET A 91 5.84 -8.54 -3.47
N GLY A 92 6.60 -9.33 -4.22
CA GLY A 92 6.80 -9.12 -5.65
C GLY A 92 5.47 -9.10 -6.43
N ALA A 93 4.59 -10.07 -6.16
CA ALA A 93 3.27 -10.12 -6.77
C ALA A 93 2.39 -8.91 -6.38
N VAL A 94 2.46 -8.49 -5.11
CA VAL A 94 1.74 -7.29 -4.61
C VAL A 94 2.22 -6.02 -5.31
N PHE A 95 3.53 -5.84 -5.49
CA PHE A 95 4.06 -4.67 -6.19
C PHE A 95 3.69 -4.66 -7.68
N LEU A 96 3.68 -5.81 -8.34
CA LEU A 96 3.19 -5.90 -9.72
C LEU A 96 1.71 -5.52 -9.82
N ALA A 97 0.88 -6.00 -8.89
CA ALA A 97 -0.53 -5.62 -8.83
C ALA A 97 -0.71 -4.11 -8.59
N ALA A 98 0.03 -3.53 -7.64
CA ALA A 98 0.01 -2.10 -7.37
C ALA A 98 0.46 -1.26 -8.57
N ALA A 99 1.52 -1.70 -9.26
CA ALA A 99 2.01 -1.04 -10.48
C ALA A 99 0.96 -1.08 -11.60
N ALA A 100 0.28 -2.21 -11.79
CA ALA A 100 -0.81 -2.32 -12.77
C ALA A 100 -1.95 -1.34 -12.47
N VAL A 101 -2.38 -1.25 -11.20
CA VAL A 101 -3.42 -0.29 -10.77
C VAL A 101 -2.99 1.15 -11.02
N ALA A 102 -1.73 1.49 -10.71
CA ALA A 102 -1.18 2.83 -10.94
C ALA A 102 -1.17 3.19 -12.43
N LEU A 103 -0.74 2.26 -13.30
CA LEU A 103 -0.71 2.45 -14.75
C LEU A 103 -2.12 2.63 -15.34
N VAL A 104 -3.09 1.82 -14.91
CA VAL A 104 -4.49 1.96 -15.31
C VAL A 104 -5.03 3.32 -14.89
N SER A 105 -4.78 3.73 -13.64
CA SER A 105 -5.21 5.03 -13.12
C SER A 105 -4.60 6.19 -13.91
N ALA A 106 -3.31 6.12 -14.22
CA ALA A 106 -2.62 7.11 -15.04
C ALA A 106 -3.23 7.19 -16.46
N GLY A 107 -3.51 6.04 -17.08
CA GLY A 107 -4.16 5.97 -18.38
C GLY A 107 -5.55 6.61 -18.39
N LEU A 108 -6.35 6.36 -17.35
CA LEU A 108 -7.68 6.98 -17.18
C LEU A 108 -7.56 8.50 -17.04
N VAL A 109 -6.63 9.00 -16.21
CA VAL A 109 -6.40 10.43 -16.05
C VAL A 109 -5.99 11.07 -17.36
N LEU A 110 -5.04 10.48 -18.09
CA LEU A 110 -4.58 11.00 -19.39
C LEU A 110 -5.70 11.00 -20.44
N ARG A 111 -6.61 10.01 -20.39
CA ARG A 111 -7.69 9.87 -21.39
C ARG A 111 -8.88 10.79 -21.13
N PHE A 112 -9.21 11.05 -19.87
CA PHE A 112 -10.47 11.69 -19.46
C PHE A 112 -10.32 13.05 -18.80
N MET A 113 -9.12 13.48 -18.41
CA MET A 113 -8.93 14.81 -17.82
C MET A 113 -8.74 15.86 -18.94
N PRO A 114 -9.73 16.75 -19.20
CA PRO A 114 -9.56 17.83 -20.18
C PRO A 114 -8.42 18.75 -19.75
N GLY A 115 -7.58 19.14 -20.71
CA GLY A 115 -6.35 19.90 -20.47
C GLY A 115 -6.59 21.10 -19.57
N ARG A 116 -5.77 21.25 -18.52
CA ARG A 116 -5.83 22.40 -17.62
C ARG A 116 -5.61 23.68 -18.42
N SER A 117 -6.68 24.43 -18.68
CA SER A 117 -6.56 25.84 -19.05
C SER A 117 -5.73 26.52 -17.97
N ARG A 118 -4.57 27.08 -18.33
CA ARG A 118 -3.82 27.95 -17.43
C ARG A 118 -4.79 29.01 -16.93
N SER A 119 -5.08 29.05 -15.63
CA SER A 119 -5.75 30.22 -15.07
C SER A 119 -4.82 31.40 -15.32
N PRO A 120 -5.27 32.49 -15.97
CA PRO A 120 -4.46 33.67 -16.13
C PRO A 120 -4.01 34.11 -14.73
N ALA A 121 -2.71 34.40 -14.61
CA ALA A 121 -2.15 34.96 -13.40
C ALA A 121 -3.05 36.10 -12.93
N VAL A 122 -3.49 36.04 -11.66
CA VAL A 122 -4.20 37.15 -11.04
C VAL A 122 -3.28 38.35 -11.12
N THR A 123 -3.51 39.23 -12.09
CA THR A 123 -2.90 40.55 -12.14
C THR A 123 -3.43 41.29 -10.93
N ALA A 124 -2.58 41.52 -9.93
CA ALA A 124 -2.92 42.38 -8.81
C ALA A 124 -3.37 43.75 -9.37
N PRO A 125 -4.46 44.34 -8.89
CA PRO A 125 -4.92 45.64 -9.37
C PRO A 125 -3.82 46.69 -9.11
N PRO A 126 -3.64 47.66 -10.02
CA PRO A 126 -2.75 48.77 -9.77
C PRO A 126 -3.26 49.50 -8.52
N VAL A 127 -2.36 49.68 -7.55
CA VAL A 127 -2.59 50.59 -6.42
C VAL A 127 -2.68 51.99 -7.03
N GLY A 128 -3.91 52.41 -7.36
CA GLY A 128 -4.22 53.78 -7.68
C GLY A 128 -4.00 54.60 -6.42
N GLY A 129 -2.94 55.41 -6.40
CA GLY A 129 -2.82 56.49 -5.44
C GLY A 129 -3.90 57.50 -5.73
N GLU A 130 -4.93 57.53 -4.89
CA GLU A 130 -5.83 58.67 -4.81
C GLU A 130 -5.00 59.86 -4.31
N GLU A 131 -4.64 60.77 -5.21
CA GLU A 131 -4.24 62.12 -4.84
C GLU A 131 -5.46 62.80 -4.19
N GLU A 132 -5.46 62.87 -2.87
CA GLU A 132 -6.36 63.71 -2.10
C GLU A 132 -5.92 65.19 -2.26
N PRO A 133 -6.77 66.10 -2.79
CA PRO A 133 -6.39 67.49 -2.93
C PRO A 133 -6.48 68.19 -1.57
N VAL A 134 -5.34 68.72 -1.11
CA VAL A 134 -5.24 69.52 0.11
C VAL A 134 -5.96 70.86 -0.10
N PRO A 135 -6.97 71.22 0.71
CA PRO A 135 -7.60 72.54 0.64
C PRO A 135 -6.68 73.63 1.22
N ALA A 136 -6.75 74.81 0.60
CA ALA A 136 -5.91 76.00 0.80
C ALA A 136 -6.03 76.65 2.20
#